data_AF-A0A3L9YEV0-F1
#
_entry.id   AF-A0A3L9YEV0-F1
#
_cell.length_a   1.000
_cell.length_b   1.000
_cell.length_c   1.000
_cell.angle_alpha   90.00
_cell.angle_beta   90.00
_cell.angle_gamma   90.00
#
_symmetry.space_group_name_H-M   'P 1'
#
loop_
_entity.id
_entity.type
_entity.pdbx_description
1 polymer ?
#
loop_
_entity_poly.entity_id
_entity_poly.type
_entity_poly.pdbx_seq_one_letter_code
_entity_poly.pdbx_strand_id
1 'polypeptide(L)'
;MQRQIEGTLKEKFPEIDRVFARTGTCRNCLGPHARRTSRTGYIMAQAHWTNGPSHARLVTNCFTAIQEVSARFPGNNYEFSQPIQLRFNELISGVRSDVAVKTSGRHGRPEQVGRRDLFDAAEDPRASEVKVEQTTGLPMLTVNIDRQKALAMA
;
A
#
# COMPACT_ATOMS: atom_id res chain seq x y z
N MET A 1 -1.67 -0.17 -15.81
CA MET A 1 -2.39 0.11 -14.56
C MET A 1 -2.17 1.52 -14.02
N GLN A 2 -1.00 1.88 -13.45
CA GLN A 2 -0.88 3.17 -12.74
C GLN A 2 -1.12 4.41 -13.59
N ARG A 3 -0.55 4.45 -14.80
CA ARG A 3 -0.84 5.52 -15.77
C ARG A 3 -2.32 5.60 -16.15
N GLN A 4 -3.05 4.47 -16.10
CA GLN A 4 -4.49 4.46 -16.38
C GLN A 4 -5.27 5.07 -15.21
N ILE A 5 -4.84 4.83 -13.97
CA ILE A 5 -5.44 5.48 -12.78
C ILE A 5 -5.15 6.98 -12.81
N GLU A 6 -3.91 7.37 -13.05
CA GLU A 6 -3.51 8.78 -13.19
C GLU A 6 -4.32 9.49 -14.29
N GLY A 7 -4.45 8.87 -15.46
CA GLY A 7 -5.26 9.38 -16.57
C GLY A 7 -6.74 9.50 -16.21
N THR A 8 -7.33 8.42 -15.68
CA THR A 8 -8.75 8.39 -15.30
C THR A 8 -9.08 9.46 -14.26
N LEU A 9 -8.21 9.66 -13.28
CA LEU A 9 -8.39 10.68 -12.25
C LEU A 9 -8.33 12.09 -12.84
N LYS A 10 -7.35 12.37 -13.71
CA LYS A 10 -7.25 13.67 -14.39
C LYS A 10 -8.43 13.95 -15.33
N GLU A 11 -8.96 12.93 -15.98
CA GLU A 11 -10.11 13.07 -16.89
C GLU A 11 -11.43 13.26 -16.13
N LYS A 12 -11.63 12.53 -15.03
CA LYS A 12 -12.89 12.58 -14.24
C LYS A 12 -12.97 13.78 -13.29
N PHE A 13 -11.85 14.28 -12.78
CA PHE A 13 -11.82 15.27 -11.70
C PHE A 13 -10.97 16.50 -12.09
N PRO A 14 -11.59 17.57 -12.60
CA PRO A 14 -10.87 18.80 -12.94
C PRO A 14 -10.27 19.52 -11.73
N GLU A 15 -10.70 19.19 -10.51
CA GLU A 15 -10.18 19.72 -9.25
C GLU A 15 -8.77 19.19 -8.91
N ILE A 16 -8.30 18.14 -9.59
CA ILE A 16 -6.96 17.58 -9.43
C ILE A 16 -5.96 18.38 -10.29
N ASP A 17 -5.06 19.11 -9.65
CA ASP A 17 -3.96 19.81 -10.34
C ASP A 17 -2.92 18.81 -10.86
N ARG A 18 -2.46 17.91 -9.99
CA ARG A 18 -1.42 16.92 -10.34
C ARG A 18 -1.69 15.58 -9.69
N VAL A 19 -1.42 14.54 -10.46
CA VAL A 19 -1.39 13.16 -9.97
C VAL A 19 -0.15 12.47 -10.51
N PHE A 20 0.57 11.79 -9.64
CA PHE A 20 1.75 11.02 -10.01
C PHE A 20 1.97 9.89 -9.02
N ALA A 21 2.53 8.79 -9.50
CA ALA A 21 2.89 7.67 -8.66
C ALA A 21 4.39 7.49 -8.49
N ARG A 22 4.77 7.10 -7.27
CA ARG A 22 6.10 6.60 -6.96
C ARG A 22 6.04 5.09 -6.81
N THR A 23 6.87 4.39 -7.58
CA THR A 23 7.00 2.93 -7.49
C THR A 23 8.41 2.57 -7.02
N GLY A 24 8.52 1.77 -5.97
CA GLY A 24 9.79 1.45 -5.31
C GLY A 24 10.23 2.48 -4.28
N THR A 25 11.51 2.41 -3.90
CA THR A 25 12.11 3.24 -2.85
C THR A 25 13.01 4.31 -3.46
N CYS A 26 12.97 5.53 -2.90
CA CYS A 26 13.88 6.61 -3.31
C CYS A 26 15.33 6.24 -3.02
N ARG A 27 16.26 6.75 -3.83
CA ARG A 27 17.72 6.52 -3.69
C ARG A 27 18.28 6.80 -2.28
N ASN A 28 17.74 7.80 -1.59
CA ASN A 28 18.21 8.19 -0.26
C ASN A 28 17.55 7.41 0.91
N CYS A 29 16.86 6.29 0.65
CA CYS A 29 16.45 5.26 1.62
C CYS A 29 15.95 5.74 3.00
N LEU A 30 15.10 6.77 3.06
CA LEU A 30 14.50 7.26 4.33
C LEU A 30 13.33 6.40 4.86
N GLY A 31 13.11 5.22 4.28
CA GLY A 31 12.02 4.32 4.67
C GLY A 31 12.23 2.90 4.15
N PRO A 32 11.91 1.86 4.95
CA PRO A 32 12.12 0.46 4.61
C PRO A 32 11.00 -0.07 3.70
N HIS A 33 10.71 0.62 2.59
CA HIS A 33 9.63 0.20 1.72
C HIS A 33 10.10 -0.97 0.82
N ALA A 34 9.45 -2.13 0.96
CA ALA A 34 9.69 -3.28 0.09
C ALA A 34 9.24 -2.96 -1.34
N ARG A 35 10.07 -3.24 -2.36
CA ARG A 35 9.79 -2.92 -3.78
C ARG A 35 8.40 -3.35 -4.27
N ARG A 36 7.86 -4.46 -3.74
CA ARG A 36 6.53 -4.99 -4.08
C ARG A 36 5.37 -4.17 -3.48
N THR A 37 5.54 -3.65 -2.26
CA THR A 37 4.50 -2.91 -1.51
C THR A 37 4.57 -1.39 -1.74
N SER A 38 5.60 -0.92 -2.43
CA SER A 38 5.92 0.50 -2.56
C SER A 38 5.30 1.13 -3.80
N ARG A 39 3.99 1.10 -3.94
CA ARG A 39 3.30 1.83 -5.00
C ARG A 39 2.40 2.88 -4.36
N THR A 40 2.88 4.12 -4.31
CA THR A 40 2.17 5.25 -3.71
C THR A 40 1.74 6.21 -4.80
N GLY A 41 0.45 6.49 -4.91
CA GLY A 41 -0.07 7.58 -5.73
C GLY A 41 -0.19 8.85 -4.89
N TYR A 42 0.25 9.98 -5.42
CA TYR A 42 0.01 11.30 -4.85
C TYR A 42 -1.02 12.02 -5.72
N ILE A 43 -2.07 12.53 -5.08
CA ILE A 43 -3.10 13.35 -5.70
C ILE A 43 -3.00 14.73 -5.05
N MET A 44 -2.75 15.76 -5.86
CA MET A 44 -2.72 17.14 -5.44
C MET A 44 -3.94 17.84 -6.01
N ALA A 45 -4.86 18.23 -5.12
CA ALA A 45 -6.00 19.06 -5.47
C ALA A 45 -5.57 20.53 -5.61
N GLN A 46 -6.34 21.31 -6.36
CA GLN A 46 -6.17 22.76 -6.44
C GLN A 46 -6.37 23.39 -5.06
N ALA A 47 -5.70 24.51 -4.79
CA ALA A 47 -5.86 25.21 -3.51
C ALA A 47 -7.30 25.69 -3.29
N HIS A 48 -7.94 26.15 -4.37
CA HIS A 48 -9.32 26.61 -4.38
C HIS A 48 -9.98 26.25 -5.72
N TRP A 49 -11.22 25.80 -5.68
CA TRP A 49 -12.09 25.65 -6.85
C TRP A 49 -13.49 26.18 -6.51
N THR A 50 -14.11 26.87 -7.46
CA THR A 50 -15.36 27.61 -7.21
C THR A 50 -16.59 26.74 -7.43
N ASN A 51 -16.51 25.81 -8.39
CA ASN A 51 -17.58 24.91 -8.77
C ASN A 51 -17.07 23.47 -8.66
N GLY A 52 -17.44 22.76 -7.61
CA GLY A 52 -17.01 21.39 -7.39
C GLY A 52 -17.42 20.83 -6.03
N PRO A 53 -17.17 19.54 -5.79
CA PRO A 53 -17.47 18.90 -4.51
C PRO A 53 -16.61 19.50 -3.38
N SER A 54 -17.04 19.33 -2.12
CA SER A 54 -16.17 19.60 -0.98
C SER A 54 -14.94 18.70 -1.02
N HIS A 55 -13.85 19.08 -0.36
CA HIS A 55 -12.62 18.27 -0.31
C HIS A 55 -12.91 16.82 0.15
N ALA A 56 -13.73 16.65 1.19
CA ALA A 56 -14.15 15.32 1.65
C ALA A 56 -14.85 14.51 0.54
N ARG A 57 -15.76 15.15 -0.20
CA ARG A 57 -16.49 14.49 -1.29
C ARG A 57 -15.61 14.22 -2.51
N LEU A 58 -14.63 15.08 -2.79
CA LEU A 58 -13.59 14.82 -3.80
C LEU A 58 -12.78 13.57 -3.43
N VAL A 59 -12.37 13.44 -2.17
CA VAL A 59 -11.65 12.24 -1.68
C VAL A 59 -12.49 10.98 -1.86
N THR A 60 -13.76 11.00 -1.44
CA THR A 60 -14.68 9.87 -1.63
C THR A 60 -14.84 9.51 -3.11
N ASN A 61 -15.05 10.50 -3.97
CA ASN A 61 -15.21 10.25 -5.40
C ASN A 61 -13.93 9.69 -6.05
N CYS A 62 -12.76 10.23 -5.68
CA CYS A 62 -11.46 9.72 -6.13
C CYS A 62 -11.29 8.25 -5.70
N PHE A 63 -11.65 7.94 -4.46
CA PHE A 63 -11.58 6.58 -3.93
C PHE A 63 -12.45 5.61 -4.75
N THR A 64 -13.71 5.96 -5.00
CA THR A 64 -14.62 5.15 -5.83
C THR A 64 -14.05 4.95 -7.24
N ALA A 65 -13.55 6.01 -7.88
CA ALA A 65 -12.97 5.90 -9.22
C ALA A 65 -11.73 5.00 -9.26
N ILE A 66 -10.89 5.03 -8.22
CA ILE A 66 -9.73 4.13 -8.11
C ILE A 66 -10.17 2.68 -7.90
N GLN A 67 -11.18 2.44 -7.06
CA GLN A 67 -11.75 1.10 -6.85
C GLN A 67 -12.30 0.53 -8.17
N GLU A 68 -13.05 1.31 -8.95
CA GLU A 68 -13.59 0.89 -10.26
C GLU A 68 -12.50 0.49 -11.25
N VAL A 69 -11.42 1.28 -11.34
CA VAL A 69 -10.30 0.99 -12.25
C VAL A 69 -9.51 -0.23 -11.74
N SER A 70 -9.37 -0.36 -10.43
CA SER A 70 -8.56 -1.40 -9.79
C SER A 70 -9.24 -2.75 -9.76
N ALA A 71 -10.57 -2.79 -9.69
CA ALA A 71 -11.37 -4.01 -9.79
C ALA A 71 -11.11 -4.79 -11.11
N ARG A 72 -10.62 -4.10 -12.15
CA ARG A 72 -10.22 -4.72 -13.43
C ARG A 72 -8.89 -5.48 -13.36
N PHE A 73 -8.12 -5.30 -12.29
CA PHE A 73 -6.79 -5.88 -12.13
C PHE A 73 -6.70 -6.63 -10.79
N PRO A 74 -6.68 -7.97 -10.81
CA PRO A 74 -6.60 -8.74 -9.58
C PRO A 74 -5.26 -8.52 -8.86
N GLY A 75 -5.30 -8.57 -7.53
CA GLY A 75 -4.09 -8.53 -6.68
C GLY A 75 -3.61 -7.14 -6.28
N ASN A 76 -4.40 -6.09 -6.52
CA ASN A 76 -4.05 -4.72 -6.13
C ASN A 76 -5.03 -4.16 -5.09
N ASN A 77 -4.52 -3.93 -3.88
CA ASN A 77 -5.28 -3.32 -2.79
C ASN A 77 -4.78 -1.89 -2.59
N TYR A 78 -5.72 -0.94 -2.55
CA TYR A 78 -5.43 0.48 -2.32
C TYR A 78 -5.88 0.88 -0.93
N GLU A 79 -5.10 1.79 -0.34
CA GLU A 79 -5.38 2.42 0.94
C GLU A 79 -5.30 3.93 0.73
N PHE A 80 -6.27 4.67 1.24
CA PHE A 80 -6.29 6.12 1.15
C PHE A 80 -5.80 6.76 2.44
N SER A 81 -4.84 7.68 2.31
CA SER A 81 -4.35 8.44 3.46
C SER A 81 -3.81 9.81 3.04
N GLN A 82 -3.69 10.71 4.00
CA GLN A 82 -3.02 11.99 3.81
C GLN A 82 -1.51 11.81 4.02
N PRO A 83 -0.64 12.38 3.16
CA PRO A 83 0.81 12.14 3.24
C PRO A 83 1.43 12.45 4.61
N ILE A 84 0.92 13.47 5.30
CA ILE A 84 1.37 13.87 6.64
C ILE A 84 0.94 12.82 7.67
N GLN A 85 -0.35 12.46 7.68
CA GLN A 85 -0.92 11.45 8.58
C GLN A 85 -0.24 10.09 8.39
N LEU A 86 -0.10 9.65 7.14
CA LEU A 86 0.62 8.43 6.78
C LEU A 86 2.02 8.41 7.41
N ARG A 87 2.74 9.53 7.35
CA ARG A 87 4.10 9.60 7.90
C ARG A 87 4.11 9.59 9.42
N PHE A 88 3.14 10.24 10.07
CA PHE A 88 2.99 10.16 11.52
C PHE A 88 2.67 8.73 11.98
N ASN A 89 1.73 8.07 11.31
CA ASN A 89 1.38 6.68 11.60
C ASN A 89 2.61 5.77 11.45
N GLU A 90 3.34 5.88 10.32
CA GLU A 90 4.56 5.08 10.11
C GLU A 90 5.63 5.33 11.18
N LEU A 91 5.80 6.58 11.63
CA LEU A 91 6.83 6.94 12.60
C LEU A 91 6.49 6.52 14.03
N ILE A 92 5.21 6.59 14.41
CA ILE A 92 4.77 6.30 15.78
C ILE A 92 4.60 4.80 15.99
N SER A 93 3.85 4.13 15.11
CA SER A 93 3.41 2.75 15.32
C SER A 93 4.07 1.76 14.35
N GLY A 94 4.77 2.26 13.32
CA GLY A 94 5.37 1.43 12.28
C GLY A 94 4.35 0.91 11.26
N VAL A 95 3.08 1.31 11.37
CA VAL A 95 1.99 0.92 10.46
C VAL A 95 1.46 2.11 9.68
N ARG A 96 0.80 1.86 8.55
CA ARG A 96 0.30 2.91 7.64
C ARG A 96 -1.16 3.27 7.88
N SER A 97 -1.90 2.35 8.47
CA SER A 97 -3.32 2.44 8.73
C SER A 97 -3.60 3.15 10.04
N ASP A 98 -4.83 3.66 10.17
CA ASP A 98 -5.27 4.36 11.38
C ASP A 98 -5.43 3.42 12.58
N VAL A 99 -5.74 2.15 12.32
CA VAL A 99 -5.85 1.09 13.33
C VAL A 99 -5.00 -0.10 12.89
N ALA A 100 -4.25 -0.69 13.81
CA ALA A 100 -3.50 -1.92 13.56
C ALA A 100 -3.59 -2.89 14.74
N VAL A 101 -3.70 -4.17 14.39
CA VAL A 101 -3.61 -5.30 15.31
C VAL A 101 -2.24 -5.94 15.13
N LYS A 102 -1.40 -5.92 16.16
CA LYS A 102 -0.03 -6.44 16.11
C LYS A 102 0.09 -7.75 16.86
N THR A 103 0.18 -8.85 16.11
CA THR A 103 0.36 -10.18 16.68
C THR A 103 1.85 -10.53 16.77
N SER A 104 2.34 -10.77 17.98
CA SER A 104 3.75 -11.10 18.26
C SER A 104 3.86 -12.45 18.98
N GLY A 105 4.80 -13.32 18.58
CA GLY A 105 4.99 -14.64 19.19
C GLY A 105 6.31 -15.31 18.81
N ARG A 106 6.84 -16.16 19.71
CA ARG A 106 8.18 -16.77 19.62
C ARG A 106 8.29 -17.95 18.66
N HIS A 107 7.22 -18.72 18.47
CA HIS A 107 7.18 -19.88 17.57
C HIS A 107 6.10 -19.68 16.51
N GLY A 108 6.52 -19.82 15.25
CA GLY A 108 5.88 -19.21 14.09
C GLY A 108 4.50 -19.75 13.73
N ARG A 109 3.61 -18.80 13.42
CA ARG A 109 2.91 -18.60 12.14
C ARG A 109 2.01 -17.36 12.31
N PRO A 110 2.59 -16.16 12.56
CA PRO A 110 1.80 -14.95 12.79
C PRO A 110 0.81 -14.67 11.66
N GLU A 111 1.11 -15.10 10.43
CA GLU A 111 0.21 -15.06 9.28
C GLU A 111 -1.09 -15.86 9.46
N GLN A 112 -1.10 -16.94 10.22
CA GLN A 112 -2.32 -17.72 10.48
C GLN A 112 -3.21 -17.05 11.52
N VAL A 113 -2.61 -16.47 12.57
CA VAL A 113 -3.34 -15.70 13.58
C VAL A 113 -3.88 -14.41 12.97
N GLY A 114 -3.06 -13.68 12.20
CA GLY A 114 -3.50 -12.46 11.52
C GLY A 114 -4.62 -12.69 10.49
N ARG A 115 -4.72 -13.88 9.87
CA ARG A 115 -5.89 -14.20 9.03
C ARG A 115 -7.17 -14.34 9.84
N ARG A 116 -7.10 -14.86 11.06
CA ARG A 116 -8.25 -15.00 11.95
C ARG A 116 -8.70 -13.63 12.46
N ASP A 117 -7.76 -12.81 12.91
CA ASP A 117 -8.00 -11.43 13.33
C ASP A 117 -8.61 -10.60 12.18
N LEU A 118 -8.22 -10.87 10.92
CA LEU A 118 -8.79 -10.23 9.74
C LEU A 118 -10.25 -10.64 9.48
N PHE A 119 -10.64 -11.88 9.73
CA PHE A 119 -12.05 -12.29 9.60
C PHE A 119 -12.91 -11.53 10.63
N ASP A 120 -12.48 -11.49 11.88
CA ASP A 120 -13.20 -10.80 12.94
C ASP A 120 -13.29 -9.28 12.68
N ALA A 121 -12.21 -8.67 12.18
CA ALA A 121 -12.20 -7.25 11.82
C ALA A 121 -13.03 -6.95 10.56
N ALA A 122 -13.09 -7.87 9.59
CA ALA A 122 -13.88 -7.69 8.36
C ALA A 122 -15.39 -7.84 8.59
N GLU A 123 -15.82 -8.44 9.70
CA GLU A 123 -17.23 -8.50 10.11
C GLU A 123 -17.73 -7.17 10.68
N ASP A 124 -16.84 -6.26 11.13
CA ASP A 124 -17.24 -4.94 11.60
C ASP A 124 -17.64 -4.05 10.41
N PRO A 125 -18.90 -3.59 10.32
CA PRO A 125 -19.37 -2.73 9.23
C PRO A 125 -18.69 -1.35 9.18
N ARG A 126 -17.95 -0.96 10.23
CA ARG A 126 -17.17 0.28 10.30
C ARG A 126 -15.72 0.08 9.86
N ALA A 127 -15.25 -1.16 9.77
CA ALA A 127 -13.91 -1.44 9.29
C ALA A 127 -13.87 -1.28 7.77
N SER A 128 -13.06 -0.33 7.31
CA SER A 128 -12.77 -0.14 5.89
C SER A 128 -11.32 -0.53 5.63
N GLU A 129 -11.07 -1.15 4.47
CA GLU A 129 -9.71 -1.45 3.99
C GLU A 129 -8.88 -2.40 4.89
N VAL A 130 -9.51 -3.45 5.44
CA VAL A 130 -8.81 -4.44 6.28
C VAL A 130 -7.80 -5.25 5.47
N LYS A 131 -6.53 -5.29 5.95
CA LYS A 131 -5.44 -5.98 5.27
C LYS A 131 -4.47 -6.63 6.26
N VAL A 132 -4.03 -7.85 5.93
CA VAL A 132 -2.88 -8.50 6.59
C VAL A 132 -1.60 -8.17 5.83
N GLU A 133 -0.59 -7.71 6.57
CA GLU A 133 0.75 -7.52 6.02
C GLU A 133 1.38 -8.88 5.68
N GLN A 134 1.84 -9.02 4.44
CA GLN A 134 2.46 -10.26 3.99
C GLN A 134 3.96 -10.25 4.30
N THR A 135 4.38 -11.13 5.20
CA THR A 135 5.77 -11.24 5.68
C THR A 135 6.62 -12.24 4.87
N THR A 136 6.01 -13.12 4.07
CA THR A 136 6.70 -14.21 3.34
C THR A 136 6.28 -14.30 1.87
N GLY A 137 6.84 -15.23 1.09
CA GLY A 137 6.43 -15.50 -0.30
C GLY A 137 7.15 -14.69 -1.38
N LEU A 138 8.28 -14.08 -1.06
CA LEU A 138 9.22 -13.58 -2.07
C LEU A 138 10.07 -14.76 -2.56
N PRO A 139 10.07 -15.09 -3.87
CA PRO A 139 10.92 -16.15 -4.39
C PRO A 139 12.39 -15.75 -4.23
N MET A 140 13.18 -16.63 -3.63
CA MET A 140 14.61 -16.45 -3.41
C MET A 140 15.36 -17.55 -4.16
N LEU A 141 16.36 -17.17 -4.94
CA LEU A 141 17.33 -18.13 -5.47
C LEU A 141 18.42 -18.33 -4.41
N THR A 142 18.39 -19.49 -3.77
CA THR A 142 19.44 -19.87 -2.81
C THR A 142 20.48 -20.73 -3.53
N VAL A 143 21.70 -20.23 -3.65
CA VAL A 143 22.83 -20.99 -4.19
C VAL A 143 23.56 -21.65 -3.02
N ASN A 144 23.38 -22.95 -2.87
CA ASN A 144 24.10 -23.75 -1.88
C ASN A 144 25.43 -24.23 -2.49
N ILE A 145 26.53 -23.57 -2.10
CA ILE A 145 27.87 -23.93 -2.57
C ILE A 145 28.34 -25.18 -1.83
N ASP A 146 28.64 -26.23 -2.59
CA ASP A 146 29.33 -27.41 -2.08
C ASP A 146 30.80 -27.06 -1.82
N ARG A 147 31.14 -26.91 -0.53
CA ARG A 147 32.49 -26.53 -0.10
C ARG A 147 33.54 -27.58 -0.49
N GLN A 148 33.20 -28.87 -0.51
CA GLN A 148 34.18 -29.91 -0.85
C GLN A 148 34.50 -29.92 -2.34
N LYS A 149 33.48 -29.75 -3.19
CA LYS A 149 33.71 -29.60 -4.63
C LYS A 149 34.47 -28.31 -4.97
N ALA A 150 34.18 -27.22 -4.27
CA ALA A 150 34.89 -25.95 -4.48
C ALA A 150 36.39 -26.05 -4.14
N LEU A 151 36.74 -26.77 -3.07
CA LEU A 151 38.14 -27.03 -2.69
C LEU A 151 38.85 -27.99 -3.64
N ALA A 152 38.16 -28.97 -4.21
CA ALA A 152 38.73 -29.93 -5.16
C ALA A 152 38.99 -29.35 -6.56
N MET A 153 38.50 -28.14 -6.84
CA MET A 153 38.71 -27.41 -8.09
C MET A 153 39.80 -26.33 -7.99
N ALA A 154 40.40 -26.14 -6.81
CA ALA A 154 41.53 -25.23 -6.56
C ALA A 154 42.85 -26.00 -6.53
#